data_AF-A0A1G6TN56-F1
#
_entry.id   AF-A0A1G6TN56-F1
#
_cell.length_a   1.000
_cell.length_b   1.000
_cell.length_c   1.000
_cell.angle_alpha   90.00
_cell.angle_beta   90.00
_cell.angle_gamma   90.00
#
_symmetry.space_group_name_H-M   'P 1'
#
loop_
_entity.id
_entity.type
_entity.pdbx_description
1 polymer ?
#
loop_
_entity_poly.entity_id
_entity_poly.type
_entity_poly.pdbx_seq_one_letter_code
_entity_poly.pdbx_strand_id
1 'polypeptide(L)'
;MRYWLLALQDDEFTEQQAYEAEAVSPSAALPEDAADGDEVALAGPEGVFALGEVVGGAVAYRRRLEASSPTAETAKANADEATGWIGLNPDAWEDLVRSLPAPERRSDWLVTLSMPIEAVDKAEAVRQFWSYIRSLGPKELPTFVSPYGRELEGTSFLLGVEHEQDPEE
;
A
#
# COMPACT_ATOMS: atom_id res chain seq x y z
N MET A 1 17.84 -1.72 15.81
CA MET A 1 16.89 -1.02 14.93
C MET A 1 17.08 0.46 15.16
N ARG A 2 17.67 1.10 14.16
CA ARG A 2 17.90 2.55 14.08
C ARG A 2 16.98 3.12 13.01
N TYR A 3 16.88 4.43 12.99
CA TYR A 3 15.99 5.17 12.11
C TYR A 3 16.80 6.20 11.33
N TRP A 4 16.52 6.29 10.05
CA TRP A 4 17.28 7.14 9.14
C TRP A 4 16.35 7.97 8.27
N LEU A 5 16.75 9.20 7.99
CA LEU A 5 16.26 9.98 6.87
C LEU A 5 17.35 9.97 5.78
N LEU A 6 16.99 9.54 4.58
CA LEU A 6 17.85 9.59 3.40
C LEU A 6 17.39 10.74 2.51
N ALA A 7 18.13 11.85 2.54
CA ALA A 7 17.89 13.02 1.70
C ALA A 7 18.60 12.85 0.34
N LEU A 8 17.80 12.67 -0.72
CA LEU A 8 18.28 12.51 -2.09
C LEU A 8 18.42 13.86 -2.79
N GLN A 9 19.41 13.96 -3.68
CA GLN A 9 19.55 15.12 -4.57
C GLN A 9 18.48 15.06 -5.70
N ASP A 10 18.16 16.20 -6.32
CA ASP A 10 17.12 16.32 -7.35
C ASP A 10 17.23 15.26 -8.47
N ASP A 11 18.45 15.02 -8.96
CA ASP A 11 18.71 14.05 -10.02
C ASP A 11 18.40 12.61 -9.57
N GLU A 12 18.85 12.24 -8.37
CA GLU A 12 18.61 10.91 -7.78
C GLU A 12 17.15 10.71 -7.41
N PHE A 13 16.52 11.74 -6.85
CA PHE A 13 15.11 11.73 -6.53
C PHE A 13 14.24 11.49 -7.77
N THR A 14 14.51 12.23 -8.85
CA THR A 14 13.79 12.09 -10.13
C THR A 14 13.97 10.69 -10.71
N GLU A 15 15.19 10.18 -10.66
CA GLU A 15 15.50 8.82 -11.08
C GLU A 15 14.73 7.78 -10.25
N GLN A 16 14.71 7.91 -8.92
CA GLN A 16 14.00 6.97 -8.06
C GLN A 16 12.48 7.01 -8.22
N GLN A 17 11.89 8.18 -8.48
CA GLN A 17 10.47 8.27 -8.80
C GLN A 17 10.14 7.64 -10.16
N ALA A 18 11.05 7.69 -11.13
CA ALA A 18 10.82 7.19 -12.48
C ALA A 18 10.79 5.65 -12.57
N TYR A 19 11.32 4.92 -11.58
CA TYR A 19 11.42 3.46 -11.62
C TYR A 19 10.42 2.74 -10.69
N GLU A 20 9.72 1.75 -11.25
CA GLU A 20 8.98 0.71 -10.51
C GLU A 20 9.93 -0.36 -9.94
N ALA A 21 10.92 0.04 -9.13
CA ALA A 21 11.85 -0.87 -8.47
C ALA A 21 11.39 -1.23 -7.03
N GLU A 22 11.57 -2.47 -6.59
CA GLU A 22 11.23 -2.90 -5.23
C GLU A 22 12.24 -2.41 -4.17
N ALA A 23 13.43 -1.96 -4.58
CA ALA A 23 14.47 -1.43 -3.72
C ALA A 23 15.29 -0.32 -4.41
N VAL A 24 15.94 0.51 -3.60
CA VAL A 24 16.85 1.59 -4.01
C VAL A 24 18.25 1.29 -3.55
N SER A 25 19.22 1.44 -4.45
CA SER A 25 20.63 1.55 -4.07
C SER A 25 21.01 3.03 -4.05
N PRO A 26 21.06 3.69 -2.88
CA PRO A 26 21.48 5.08 -2.82
C PRO A 26 22.95 5.22 -3.27
N SER A 27 23.26 6.32 -3.93
CA SER A 27 24.64 6.69 -4.28
C SER A 27 25.47 6.98 -3.02
N ALA A 28 24.83 7.56 -1.99
CA ALA A 28 25.43 7.87 -0.71
C ALA A 28 25.77 6.57 0.02
N ALA A 29 27.03 6.46 0.44
CA ALA A 29 27.50 5.31 1.21
C ALA A 29 26.65 5.13 2.48
N LEU A 30 26.24 3.89 2.72
CA LEU A 30 25.52 3.51 3.93
C LEU A 30 26.35 3.92 5.17
N PRO A 31 25.74 4.49 6.23
CA PRO A 31 26.46 4.80 7.46
C PRO A 31 27.10 3.53 8.05
N GLU A 32 28.29 3.64 8.64
CA GLU A 32 28.99 2.49 9.26
C GLU A 32 28.16 1.78 10.33
N ASP A 33 27.23 2.52 10.92
CA ASP A 33 26.36 2.12 12.01
C ASP A 33 24.99 1.57 11.55
N ALA A 34 24.70 1.62 10.25
CA ALA A 34 23.46 1.11 9.68
C ALA A 34 23.52 -0.41 9.51
N ALA A 35 22.42 -1.07 9.83
CA ALA A 35 22.30 -2.52 9.73
C ALA A 35 21.00 -2.92 9.03
N ASP A 36 20.96 -4.15 8.50
CA ASP A 36 19.74 -4.71 7.93
C ASP A 36 18.57 -4.66 8.94
N GLY A 37 17.40 -4.24 8.45
CA GLY A 37 16.20 -4.02 9.26
C GLY A 37 16.11 -2.65 9.94
N ASP A 38 17.09 -1.76 9.75
CA ASP A 38 16.92 -0.34 10.10
C ASP A 38 15.89 0.32 9.18
N GLU A 39 15.04 1.19 9.72
CA GLU A 39 14.01 1.86 8.94
C GLU A 39 14.51 3.18 8.35
N VAL A 40 14.04 3.47 7.14
CA VAL A 40 14.51 4.60 6.35
C VAL A 40 13.32 5.36 5.78
N ALA A 41 13.28 6.67 6.01
CA ALA A 41 12.43 7.58 5.25
C ALA A 41 13.24 8.16 4.09
N LEU A 42 12.74 8.01 2.85
CA LEU A 42 13.37 8.59 1.67
C LEU A 42 12.72 9.94 1.38
N ALA A 43 13.55 10.98 1.27
CA ALA A 43 13.12 12.34 1.01
C ALA A 43 13.77 12.93 -0.23
N GLY A 44 12.97 13.65 -1.00
CA GLY A 44 13.43 14.56 -2.05
C GLY A 44 13.19 16.02 -1.65
N PRO A 45 13.29 16.96 -2.60
CA PRO A 45 13.21 18.40 -2.32
C PRO A 45 11.87 18.83 -1.70
N GLU A 46 10.80 18.16 -2.10
CA GLU A 46 9.43 18.44 -1.65
C GLU A 46 9.04 17.68 -0.37
N GLY A 47 9.90 16.81 0.14
CA GLY A 47 9.67 16.05 1.37
C GLY A 47 9.78 14.54 1.20
N VAL A 48 9.24 13.80 2.18
CA VAL A 48 9.28 12.34 2.21
C VAL A 48 8.34 11.77 1.15
N PHE A 49 8.84 10.89 0.29
CA PHE A 49 8.05 10.24 -0.76
C PHE A 49 7.92 8.73 -0.56
N ALA A 50 8.74 8.13 0.31
CA ALA A 50 8.65 6.71 0.63
C ALA A 50 9.24 6.36 2.00
N LEU A 51 8.82 5.22 2.53
CA LEU A 51 9.42 4.51 3.65
C LEU A 51 9.96 3.17 3.17
N GLY A 52 11.07 2.76 3.75
CA GLY A 52 11.73 1.50 3.46
C GLY A 52 12.52 0.97 4.65
N GLU A 53 13.26 -0.10 4.39
CA GLU A 53 14.18 -0.70 5.35
C GLU A 53 15.49 -1.08 4.66
N VAL A 54 16.59 -1.05 5.42
CA VAL A 54 17.90 -1.49 4.92
C VAL A 54 17.89 -3.00 4.72
N VAL A 55 18.23 -3.46 3.51
CA VAL A 55 18.39 -4.88 3.16
C VAL A 55 19.59 -5.04 2.24
N GLY A 56 20.64 -5.70 2.71
CA GLY A 56 21.82 -6.01 1.90
C GLY A 56 22.52 -4.76 1.36
N GLY A 57 22.47 -3.65 2.10
CA GLY A 57 23.04 -2.36 1.70
C GLY A 57 22.17 -1.52 0.75
N ALA A 58 21.00 -2.00 0.36
CA ALA A 58 19.97 -1.25 -0.36
C ALA A 58 18.82 -0.86 0.60
N VAL A 59 17.94 0.03 0.16
CA VAL A 59 16.70 0.38 0.87
C VAL A 59 15.52 -0.27 0.15
N ALA A 60 14.98 -1.34 0.70
CA ALA A 60 13.79 -2.00 0.19
C ALA A 60 12.54 -1.15 0.51
N TYR A 61 11.71 -0.88 -0.50
CA TYR A 61 10.50 -0.09 -0.30
C TYR A 61 9.46 -0.87 0.51
N ARG A 62 8.99 -0.28 1.62
CA ARG A 62 7.84 -0.78 2.38
C ARG A 62 6.56 -0.03 2.06
N ARG A 63 6.68 1.27 1.80
CA ARG A 63 5.54 2.13 1.52
C ARG A 63 5.97 3.28 0.62
N ARG A 64 5.31 3.46 -0.50
CA ARG A 64 5.43 4.69 -1.32
C ARG A 64 4.25 5.60 -1.02
N LEU A 65 4.50 6.90 -0.95
CA LEU A 65 3.45 7.91 -0.83
C LEU A 65 2.99 8.32 -2.24
N GLU A 66 1.72 8.69 -2.37
CA GLU A 66 1.19 9.15 -3.66
C GLU A 66 1.71 10.53 -4.07
N ALA A 67 2.02 11.36 -3.07
CA ALA A 67 2.69 12.63 -3.23
C ALA A 67 3.73 12.81 -2.12
N SER A 68 4.81 13.53 -2.42
CA SER A 68 5.80 13.92 -1.42
C SER A 68 5.13 14.71 -0.29
N SER A 69 5.53 14.41 0.95
CA SER A 69 4.97 15.03 2.15
C SER A 69 6.06 15.79 2.92
N PRO A 70 5.94 17.12 3.08
CA PRO A 70 6.86 17.89 3.89
C PRO A 70 6.75 17.50 5.37
N THR A 71 7.88 17.30 6.02
CA THR A 71 8.00 16.98 7.45
C THR A 71 8.95 17.96 8.15
N ALA A 72 8.97 17.97 9.48
CA ALA A 72 9.90 18.81 10.24
C ALA A 72 11.37 18.40 9.98
N GLU A 73 11.61 17.11 9.77
CA GLU A 73 12.91 16.52 9.50
C GLU A 73 13.40 16.92 8.11
N THR A 74 12.52 16.89 7.09
CA THR A 74 12.88 17.37 5.74
C THR A 74 13.08 18.87 5.69
N ALA A 75 12.31 19.65 6.48
CA ALA A 75 12.52 21.08 6.59
C ALA A 75 13.89 21.43 7.20
N LYS A 76 14.32 20.69 8.23
CA LYS A 76 15.66 20.82 8.82
C LYS A 76 16.74 20.41 7.83
N ALA A 77 16.60 19.27 7.17
CA ALA A 77 17.56 18.79 6.18
C ALA A 77 17.75 19.81 5.04
N ASN A 78 16.66 20.39 4.53
CA ASN A 78 16.73 21.41 3.49
C ASN A 78 17.38 22.72 3.98
N ALA A 79 17.09 23.15 5.21
CA ALA A 79 17.68 24.35 5.78
C ALA A 79 19.21 24.21 6.01
N ASP A 80 19.65 23.00 6.36
CA ASP A 80 21.07 22.68 6.57
C ASP A 80 21.78 22.28 5.27
N GLU A 81 21.08 22.29 4.13
CA GLU A 81 21.56 21.75 2.84
C GLU A 81 22.13 20.32 2.98
N ALA A 82 21.57 19.55 3.92
CA ALA A 82 22.04 18.22 4.27
C ALA A 82 21.61 17.22 3.20
N THR A 83 22.58 16.51 2.64
CA THR A 83 22.36 15.45 1.66
C THR A 83 22.89 14.12 2.19
N GLY A 84 22.25 13.02 1.79
CA GLY A 84 22.60 11.68 2.24
C GLY A 84 21.91 11.28 3.55
N TRP A 85 22.60 10.47 4.36
CA TRP A 85 22.02 9.80 5.51
C TRP A 85 22.06 10.66 6.78
N ILE A 86 20.90 10.84 7.40
CA ILE A 86 20.72 11.58 8.65
C ILE A 86 20.15 10.61 9.68
N GLY A 87 20.85 10.45 10.81
CA GLY A 87 20.38 9.62 11.91
C GLY A 87 19.21 10.27 12.66
N LEU A 88 18.13 9.54 12.83
CA LEU A 88 16.97 9.96 13.62
C LEU A 88 16.94 9.23 14.96
N ASN A 89 16.57 9.95 16.02
CA ASN A 89 16.21 9.30 17.27
C ASN A 89 14.79 8.69 17.16
N PRO A 90 14.41 7.76 18.05
CA PRO A 90 13.10 7.09 17.99
C PRO A 90 11.92 8.07 18.05
N ASP A 91 12.00 9.11 18.87
CA ASP A 91 10.91 10.09 19.00
C ASP A 91 10.70 10.88 17.68
N ALA A 92 11.77 11.34 17.04
CA ALA A 92 11.69 12.03 15.75
C ALA A 92 11.20 11.09 14.63
N TRP A 93 11.54 9.80 14.69
CA TRP A 93 11.00 8.81 13.77
C TRP A 93 9.49 8.64 13.94
N GLU A 94 9.02 8.47 15.18
CA GLU A 94 7.58 8.32 15.44
C GLU A 94 6.79 9.57 15.05
N ASP A 95 7.32 10.77 15.34
CA ASP A 95 6.70 12.03 14.94
C ASP A 95 6.68 12.20 13.42
N LEU A 96 7.78 11.86 12.72
CA LEU A 96 7.85 11.84 11.26
C LEU A 96 6.77 10.92 10.70
N VAL A 97 6.75 9.65 11.11
CA VAL A 97 5.80 8.65 10.60
C VAL A 97 4.36 9.05 10.88
N ARG A 98 4.08 9.66 12.04
CA ARG A 98 2.75 10.17 12.40
C ARG A 98 2.33 11.37 11.56
N SER A 99 3.28 12.18 11.10
CA SER A 99 3.02 13.36 10.27
C SER A 99 2.72 13.01 8.81
N LEU A 100 3.20 11.86 8.34
CA LEU A 100 2.93 11.40 6.98
C LEU A 100 1.44 11.10 6.79
N PRO A 101 0.89 11.31 5.57
CA PRO A 101 -0.48 10.93 5.29
C PRO A 101 -0.71 9.47 5.69
N ALA A 102 -1.89 9.14 6.21
CA ALA A 102 -2.24 7.74 6.43
C ALA A 102 -2.21 7.01 5.07
N PRO A 103 -1.78 5.74 5.00
CA PRO A 103 -1.93 4.99 3.77
C PRO A 103 -3.42 4.95 3.44
N GLU A 104 -3.81 5.52 2.29
CA GLU A 104 -5.15 5.26 1.78
C GLU A 104 -5.28 3.74 1.66
N ARG A 105 -6.24 3.14 2.37
CA ARG A 105 -6.52 1.72 2.20
C ARG A 105 -6.93 1.56 0.73
N ARG A 106 -6.08 0.91 -0.07
CA ARG A 106 -6.52 0.45 -1.39
C ARG A 106 -7.73 -0.47 -1.17
N SER A 107 -8.87 -0.03 -1.72
CA SER A 107 -10.21 -0.61 -1.68
C SER A 107 -11.07 -0.16 -0.48
N ASP A 108 -11.85 0.91 -0.67
CA ASP A 108 -12.99 1.19 0.21
C ASP A 108 -14.03 0.06 0.20
N TRP A 109 -14.03 -0.76 -0.85
CA TRP A 109 -15.06 -1.76 -1.14
C TRP A 109 -14.48 -3.10 -1.59
N LEU A 110 -15.04 -4.19 -1.05
CA LEU A 110 -14.85 -5.57 -1.47
C LEU A 110 -16.10 -6.01 -2.23
N VAL A 111 -15.93 -6.53 -3.46
CA VAL A 111 -17.02 -7.09 -4.28
C VAL A 111 -16.84 -8.59 -4.42
N THR A 112 -17.83 -9.36 -3.97
CA THR A 112 -17.86 -10.83 -4.03
C THR A 112 -19.06 -11.30 -4.81
N LEU A 113 -18.89 -12.27 -5.72
CA LEU A 113 -20.02 -12.95 -6.34
C LEU A 113 -20.44 -14.12 -5.45
N SER A 114 -21.65 -14.06 -4.89
CA SER A 114 -22.19 -15.12 -4.03
C SER A 114 -23.04 -16.08 -4.85
N MET A 115 -22.65 -17.35 -4.92
CA MET A 115 -23.44 -18.41 -5.56
C MET A 115 -23.43 -19.66 -4.68
N PRO A 116 -24.56 -20.02 -4.04
CA PRO A 116 -24.67 -21.29 -3.35
C PRO A 116 -24.72 -22.42 -4.40
N ILE A 117 -23.71 -23.27 -4.42
CA ILE A 117 -23.61 -24.41 -5.33
C ILE A 117 -23.54 -25.69 -4.50
N GLU A 118 -24.57 -26.53 -4.60
CA GLU A 118 -24.57 -27.87 -4.03
C GLU A 118 -24.12 -28.89 -5.08
N ALA A 119 -23.08 -29.65 -4.76
CA ALA A 119 -22.51 -30.63 -5.67
C ALA A 119 -22.02 -31.86 -4.92
N VAL A 120 -22.04 -33.00 -5.61
CA VAL A 120 -21.61 -34.30 -5.05
C VAL A 120 -20.10 -34.40 -4.85
N ASP A 121 -19.32 -33.58 -5.57
CA ASP A 121 -17.87 -33.45 -5.39
C ASP A 121 -17.33 -32.09 -5.89
N LYS A 122 -16.02 -31.89 -5.68
CA LYS A 122 -15.33 -30.63 -6.03
C LYS A 122 -15.26 -30.37 -7.54
N ALA A 123 -15.09 -31.40 -8.36
CA ALA A 123 -15.00 -31.22 -9.81
C ALA A 123 -16.37 -30.82 -10.38
N GLU A 124 -17.43 -31.43 -9.85
CA GLU A 124 -18.80 -31.11 -10.18
C GLU A 124 -19.18 -29.69 -9.72
N ALA A 125 -18.76 -29.25 -8.53
CA ALA A 125 -18.97 -27.88 -8.06
C ALA A 125 -18.37 -26.84 -9.03
N VAL A 126 -17.14 -27.06 -9.49
CA VAL A 126 -16.47 -26.17 -10.45
C VAL A 126 -17.17 -26.20 -11.81
N ARG A 127 -17.63 -27.38 -12.26
CA ARG A 127 -18.39 -27.50 -13.51
C ARG A 127 -19.71 -26.74 -13.44
N GLN A 128 -20.43 -26.85 -12.34
CA GLN A 128 -21.69 -26.12 -12.11
C GLN A 128 -21.46 -24.61 -12.02
N PHE A 129 -20.41 -24.16 -11.33
CA PHE A 129 -20.02 -22.75 -11.28
C PHE A 129 -19.88 -22.16 -12.69
N TRP A 130 -19.08 -22.77 -13.56
CA TRP A 130 -18.88 -22.27 -14.91
C TRP A 130 -20.14 -22.39 -15.77
N SER A 131 -20.98 -23.40 -15.51
CA SER A 131 -22.29 -23.49 -16.15
C SER A 131 -23.19 -22.32 -15.76
N TYR A 132 -23.25 -21.95 -14.48
CA TYR A 132 -24.03 -20.81 -14.00
C TYR A 132 -23.50 -19.48 -14.54
N ILE A 133 -22.18 -19.24 -14.53
CA ILE A 133 -21.61 -18.03 -15.14
C ILE A 133 -21.94 -17.91 -16.63
N ARG A 134 -21.98 -19.02 -17.36
CA ARG A 134 -22.33 -19.01 -18.78
C ARG A 134 -23.82 -18.79 -19.01
N SER A 135 -24.66 -19.39 -18.16
CA SER A 135 -26.11 -19.40 -18.32
C SER A 135 -26.80 -18.17 -17.72
N LEU A 136 -26.20 -17.58 -16.69
CA LEU A 136 -26.73 -16.43 -15.95
C LEU A 136 -25.83 -15.23 -16.21
N GLY A 137 -26.45 -14.11 -16.59
CA GLY A 137 -25.73 -12.89 -16.89
C GLY A 137 -25.61 -11.94 -15.69
N PRO A 138 -25.01 -10.75 -15.89
CA PRO A 138 -25.00 -9.66 -14.90
C PRO A 138 -26.39 -9.21 -14.42
N LYS A 139 -27.44 -9.60 -15.14
CA LYS A 139 -28.84 -9.33 -14.80
C LYS A 139 -29.44 -10.32 -13.82
N GLU A 140 -28.77 -11.44 -13.57
CA GLU A 140 -29.29 -12.56 -12.79
C GLU A 140 -28.33 -12.94 -11.65
N LEU A 141 -27.06 -12.54 -11.74
CA LEU A 141 -26.04 -12.84 -10.74
C LEU A 141 -25.87 -11.66 -9.76
N PRO A 142 -26.25 -11.83 -8.49
CA PRO A 142 -26.06 -10.80 -7.47
C PRO A 142 -24.58 -10.71 -7.06
N THR A 143 -24.09 -9.48 -6.94
CA THR A 143 -22.77 -9.18 -6.37
C THR A 143 -22.95 -8.59 -4.98
N PHE A 144 -22.28 -9.18 -3.98
CA PHE A 144 -22.23 -8.67 -2.63
C PHE A 144 -21.10 -7.65 -2.51
N VAL A 145 -21.44 -6.43 -2.11
CA VAL A 145 -20.52 -5.31 -1.96
C VAL A 145 -20.46 -4.93 -0.49
N SER A 146 -19.26 -4.95 0.10
CA SER A 146 -19.05 -4.60 1.51
C SER A 146 -17.88 -3.64 1.65
N PRO A 147 -17.84 -2.77 2.67
CA PRO A 147 -16.63 -2.05 2.98
C PRO A 147 -15.51 -3.03 3.34
N TYR A 148 -14.29 -2.76 2.89
CA TYR A 148 -13.16 -3.63 3.21
C TYR A 148 -12.95 -3.76 4.73
N GLY A 149 -12.92 -5.00 5.25
CA GLY A 149 -12.84 -5.30 6.68
C GLY A 149 -14.15 -5.17 7.45
N ARG A 150 -15.28 -4.96 6.76
CA ARG A 150 -16.64 -4.96 7.30
C ARG A 150 -17.55 -5.82 6.41
N GLU A 151 -17.12 -7.05 6.14
CA GLU A 151 -17.80 -7.97 5.21
C GLU A 151 -19.23 -8.30 5.67
N LEU A 152 -19.50 -8.27 6.97
CA LEU A 152 -20.85 -8.49 7.52
C LEU A 152 -21.83 -7.34 7.24
N GLU A 153 -21.33 -6.15 6.88
CA GLU A 153 -22.15 -4.97 6.53
C GLU A 153 -22.43 -4.90 5.02
N GLY A 154 -22.07 -5.93 4.27
CA GLY A 154 -22.27 -5.89 2.83
C GLY A 154 -23.73 -6.02 2.40
N THR A 155 -23.97 -5.53 1.20
CA THR A 155 -25.27 -5.49 0.56
C THR A 155 -25.16 -6.12 -0.82
N SER A 156 -26.17 -6.86 -1.25
CA SER A 156 -26.24 -7.42 -2.58
C SER A 156 -26.71 -6.40 -3.61
N PHE A 157 -26.14 -6.45 -4.80
CA PHE A 157 -26.46 -5.60 -5.94
C PHE A 157 -26.70 -6.44 -7.18
N LEU A 158 -27.65 -6.02 -8.00
CA LEU A 158 -27.92 -6.54 -9.33
C LEU A 158 -27.90 -5.38 -10.32
N LEU A 159 -27.00 -5.42 -11.32
CA LEU A 159 -26.77 -4.30 -12.26
C LEU A 159 -26.53 -2.94 -11.58
N GLY A 160 -25.94 -2.94 -10.38
CA GLY A 160 -25.68 -1.71 -9.61
C GLY A 160 -26.87 -1.16 -8.84
N VAL A 161 -27.99 -1.89 -8.79
CA VAL A 161 -29.13 -1.58 -7.92
C VAL A 161 -29.09 -2.54 -6.73
N GLU A 162 -29.25 -2.00 -5.52
CA GLU A 162 -29.38 -2.80 -4.30
C GLU A 162 -30.52 -3.80 -4.45
N HIS A 163 -30.24 -5.06 -4.16
CA HIS A 163 -31.14 -6.18 -4.38
C HIS A 163 -31.13 -7.05 -3.13
N GLU A 164 -32.24 -7.11 -2.41
CA GLU A 164 -32.37 -7.93 -1.21
C GLU A 164 -32.29 -9.43 -1.56
N GLN A 165 -31.55 -10.20 -0.77
CA GLN A 165 -31.35 -11.65 -0.97
C GLN A 165 -32.13 -12.47 0.06
N ASP A 166 -33.14 -11.89 0.74
CA ASP A 166 -33.92 -12.61 1.73
C ASP A 166 -34.82 -13.65 1.04
N PRO A 167 -34.64 -14.97 1.29
CA PRO A 167 -35.48 -16.01 0.71
C PRO A 167 -36.88 -16.09 1.34
N GLU A 168 -37.20 -15.30 2.38
CA GLU A 168 -38.50 -15.35 3.10
C GLU A 168 -39.55 -14.28 2.73
N GLU A 169 -39.39 -13.51 1.63
CA GLU A 169 -40.48 -12.67 1.06
C GLU A 169 -41.11 -13.24 -0.22
#